data_AF-A0A815M9T6-F1
#
_entry.id   AF-A0A815M9T6-F1
#
_cell.length_a   1.000
_cell.length_b   1.000
_cell.length_c   1.000
_cell.angle_alpha   90.00
_cell.angle_beta   90.00
_cell.angle_gamma   90.00
#
_symmetry.space_group_name_H-M   'P 1'
#
loop_
_entity.id
_entity.type
_entity.pdbx_description
1 polymer ?
#
loop_
_entity_poly.entity_id
_entity_poly.type
_entity_poly.pdbx_seq_one_letter_code
_entity_poly.pdbx_strand_id
1 'polypeptide(L)'
;MANIVYNDSSVIDIKDNYTTLYSNSQTSIAATVRFWILFFLEIPSIFCSIFLLYNLYLDRILRQVLNNHVIFVILIVGLFAQAADASNYLTYLHLGYVWPQTTINCYVWWFIGAASYNLLGMLMAWTSIERHIIIFHHRRLNTQKKRIFIHYIPLISTVLYACIFYIICIFFVSCQNTPDYTQL
;
A
#
# COMPACT_ATOMS: atom_id res chain seq x y z
N MET A 1 -8.17 0.06 -10.16
CA MET A 1 -7.24 -0.05 -11.30
C MET A 1 -7.78 0.82 -12.40
N ALA A 2 -7.09 1.90 -12.75
CA ALA A 2 -7.46 2.73 -13.90
C ALA A 2 -6.90 2.06 -15.17
N ASN A 3 -7.74 1.91 -16.20
CA ASN A 3 -7.29 1.43 -17.51
C ASN A 3 -6.71 2.59 -18.32
N ILE A 4 -5.60 2.32 -19.00
CA ILE A 4 -4.94 3.27 -19.91
C ILE A 4 -5.46 2.97 -21.33
N VAL A 5 -6.14 3.94 -21.95
CA VAL A 5 -6.64 3.82 -23.32
C VAL A 5 -5.61 4.41 -24.29
N TYR A 6 -5.00 3.57 -25.14
CA TYR A 6 -4.17 4.02 -26.26
C TYR A 6 -5.06 4.38 -27.45
N ASN A 7 -4.84 5.56 -28.04
CA ASN A 7 -5.60 6.07 -29.17
C ASN A 7 -4.83 5.81 -30.47
N ASP A 8 -5.01 4.63 -31.06
CA ASP A 8 -4.54 4.32 -32.41
C ASP A 8 -5.72 3.89 -33.27
N SER A 9 -5.85 4.50 -34.45
CA SER A 9 -7.10 4.55 -35.25
C SER A 9 -7.37 3.26 -36.05
N SER A 10 -6.45 2.29 -35.99
CA SER A 10 -6.55 0.98 -36.64
C SER A 10 -7.08 -0.13 -35.72
N VAL A 11 -7.45 0.19 -34.47
CA VAL A 11 -7.79 -0.75 -33.37
C VAL A 11 -9.30 -0.74 -33.04
N ILE A 12 -10.17 -0.46 -34.02
CA ILE A 12 -11.61 -0.31 -33.75
C ILE A 12 -12.32 -1.68 -33.73
N ASP A 13 -12.06 -2.56 -34.70
CA ASP A 13 -12.74 -3.88 -34.77
C ASP A 13 -12.23 -4.91 -33.73
N ILE A 14 -10.99 -4.77 -33.24
CA ILE A 14 -10.46 -5.63 -32.19
C ILE A 14 -11.02 -5.21 -30.81
N LYS A 15 -11.34 -3.92 -30.62
CA LYS A 15 -11.80 -3.39 -29.33
C LYS A 15 -13.12 -4.03 -28.88
N ASP A 16 -14.06 -4.25 -29.78
CA ASP A 16 -15.41 -4.72 -29.45
C ASP A 16 -15.46 -6.20 -29.04
N ASN A 17 -14.60 -7.03 -29.62
CA ASN A 17 -14.46 -8.44 -29.23
C ASN A 17 -13.67 -8.60 -27.93
N TYR A 18 -12.72 -7.70 -27.63
CA TYR A 18 -11.98 -7.75 -26.37
C TYR A 18 -12.80 -7.19 -25.19
N THR A 19 -13.55 -6.11 -25.37
CA THR A 19 -14.44 -5.58 -24.30
C THR A 19 -15.53 -6.58 -23.90
N THR A 20 -16.09 -7.32 -24.85
CA THR A 20 -17.08 -8.37 -24.57
C THR A 20 -16.47 -9.62 -23.90
N LEU A 21 -15.21 -9.96 -24.17
CA LEU A 21 -14.51 -11.05 -23.47
C LEU A 21 -14.02 -10.64 -22.07
N TYR A 22 -13.65 -9.37 -21.89
CA TYR A 22 -13.23 -8.83 -20.59
C TYR A 22 -14.40 -8.60 -19.64
N SER A 23 -15.54 -8.12 -20.14
CA SER A 23 -16.76 -7.98 -19.33
C SER A 23 -17.29 -9.31 -18.80
N ASN A 24 -17.11 -10.39 -19.56
CA ASN A 24 -17.52 -11.73 -19.15
C ASN A 24 -16.52 -12.43 -18.20
N SER A 25 -15.30 -11.92 -18.05
CA SER A 25 -14.29 -12.46 -17.13
C SER A 25 -14.11 -11.62 -15.85
N GLN A 26 -14.84 -10.50 -15.73
CA GLN A 26 -15.00 -9.78 -14.46
C GLN A 26 -15.81 -10.64 -13.48
N THR A 27 -15.11 -11.55 -12.77
CA THR A 27 -15.41 -12.07 -11.42
C THR A 27 -16.90 -12.12 -11.03
N SER A 28 -17.48 -13.33 -10.96
CA SER A 28 -18.92 -13.61 -10.76
C SER A 28 -19.61 -13.01 -9.52
N ILE A 29 -18.88 -12.30 -8.66
CA ILE A 29 -19.39 -11.74 -7.41
C ILE A 29 -19.83 -10.29 -7.65
N ALA A 30 -21.11 -10.01 -7.44
CA ALA A 30 -21.68 -8.67 -7.54
C ALA A 30 -20.93 -7.64 -6.68
N ALA A 31 -20.75 -6.40 -7.18
CA ALA A 31 -20.04 -5.32 -6.49
C ALA A 31 -20.56 -5.06 -5.07
N THR A 32 -21.88 -5.15 -4.88
CA THR A 32 -22.55 -5.03 -3.57
C THR A 32 -22.05 -6.07 -2.56
N VAL A 33 -21.83 -7.32 -2.98
CA VAL A 33 -21.34 -8.38 -2.10
C VAL A 33 -19.90 -8.10 -1.68
N ARG A 34 -19.05 -7.64 -2.61
CA ARG A 34 -17.66 -7.26 -2.30
C ARG A 34 -17.61 -6.11 -1.31
N PHE A 35 -18.45 -5.10 -1.51
CA PHE A 35 -18.55 -3.95 -0.61
C PHE A 35 -18.83 -4.40 0.83
N TRP A 36 -19.86 -5.23 1.05
CA TRP A 36 -20.21 -5.70 2.39
C TRP A 36 -19.13 -6.58 3.02
N ILE A 37 -18.54 -7.51 2.28
CA ILE A 37 -17.46 -8.37 2.78
C ILE A 37 -16.26 -7.53 3.23
N LEU A 38 -15.82 -6.60 2.38
CA LEU A 38 -14.69 -5.73 2.70
C LEU A 38 -15.02 -4.83 3.88
N PHE A 39 -16.19 -4.20 3.89
CA PHE A 39 -16.62 -3.33 4.99
C PHE A 39 -16.61 -4.03 6.36
N PHE A 40 -17.16 -5.24 6.44
CA PHE A 40 -17.17 -6.00 7.69
C PHE A 40 -15.79 -6.51 8.11
N LEU A 41 -14.87 -6.73 7.17
CA LEU A 41 -13.50 -7.16 7.46
C LEU A 41 -12.59 -5.97 7.83
N GLU A 42 -12.89 -4.80 7.28
CA GLU A 42 -12.16 -3.54 7.48
C GLU A 42 -12.22 -3.08 8.94
N ILE A 43 -13.43 -3.01 9.51
CA ILE A 43 -13.68 -2.53 10.88
C ILE A 43 -12.85 -3.30 11.94
N PRO A 44 -12.91 -4.64 12.03
CA PRO A 44 -12.12 -5.39 13.02
C PRO A 44 -10.62 -5.29 12.76
N SER A 45 -10.18 -5.18 11.50
CA SER A 45 -8.78 -5.02 11.15
C SER A 45 -8.21 -3.68 11.62
N ILE A 46 -8.95 -2.58 11.40
CA ILE A 46 -8.59 -1.25 11.91
C ILE A 46 -8.57 -1.27 13.45
N PHE A 47 -9.59 -1.85 14.08
CA PHE A 47 -9.66 -1.95 15.54
C PHE A 47 -8.48 -2.73 16.12
N CYS A 48 -8.14 -3.87 15.52
CA CYS A 48 -6.98 -4.69 15.91
C CYS A 48 -5.67 -3.91 15.76
N SER A 49 -5.49 -3.21 14.64
CA SER A 49 -4.29 -2.41 14.37
C SER A 49 -4.11 -1.27 15.37
N ILE A 50 -5.19 -0.54 15.69
CA ILE A 50 -5.20 0.51 16.70
C ILE A 50 -4.90 -0.07 18.09
N PHE A 51 -5.52 -1.20 18.45
CA PHE A 51 -5.28 -1.87 19.73
C PHE A 51 -3.81 -2.30 19.88
N LEU A 52 -3.21 -2.91 18.85
CA LEU A 52 -1.79 -3.30 18.86
C LEU A 52 -0.88 -2.06 18.97
N LEU A 53 -1.18 -1.02 18.20
CA LEU A 53 -0.41 0.23 18.26
C LEU A 53 -0.51 0.88 19.65
N TYR A 54 -1.69 0.87 20.26
CA TYR A 54 -1.93 1.39 21.61
C TYR A 54 -1.13 0.62 22.67
N ASN A 55 -1.17 -0.72 22.66
CA ASN A 55 -0.40 -1.54 23.61
C ASN A 55 1.12 -1.32 23.45
N LEU A 56 1.62 -1.30 22.20
CA LEU A 56 3.03 -1.00 21.91
C LEU A 56 3.42 0.41 22.35
N TYR A 57 2.50 1.37 22.25
CA TYR A 57 2.73 2.75 22.63
C TYR A 57 2.66 2.98 24.14
N LEU A 58 1.92 2.18 24.91
CA LEU A 58 1.88 2.33 26.38
C LEU A 58 3.00 1.57 27.07
N ASP A 59 3.29 0.34 26.65
CA ASP A 59 4.28 -0.49 27.33
C ASP A 59 5.72 -0.04 27.06
N ARG A 60 6.34 0.55 28.08
CA ARG A 60 7.74 1.00 28.02
C ARG A 60 8.71 -0.15 27.77
N ILE A 61 8.43 -1.34 28.32
CA ILE A 61 9.27 -2.54 28.14
C ILE A 61 9.22 -3.00 26.69
N LEU A 62 8.02 -3.07 26.09
CA LEU A 62 7.88 -3.42 24.67
C LEU A 62 8.61 -2.42 23.78
N ARG A 63 8.52 -1.12 24.08
CA ARG A 63 9.15 -0.08 23.25
C ARG A 63 10.68 -0.17 23.19
N GLN A 64 11.34 -0.70 24.22
CA GLN A 64 12.80 -0.76 24.25
C GLN A 64 13.39 -1.87 23.38
N VAL A 65 12.58 -2.89 23.07
CA VAL A 65 12.99 -4.02 22.22
C VAL A 65 13.16 -3.52 20.78
N LEU A 66 14.36 -3.74 20.21
CA LEU A 66 14.73 -3.24 18.88
C LEU A 66 13.70 -3.61 17.80
N ASN A 67 13.30 -4.88 17.78
CA ASN A 67 12.35 -5.43 16.82
C ASN A 67 10.98 -4.73 16.86
N ASN A 68 10.59 -4.22 18.02
CA ASN A 68 9.28 -3.58 18.19
C ASN A 68 9.23 -2.21 17.51
N HIS A 69 10.37 -1.55 17.23
CA HIS A 69 10.38 -0.32 16.45
C HIS A 69 9.97 -0.57 14.99
N VAL A 70 10.46 -1.65 14.37
CA VAL A 70 10.08 -1.97 12.98
C VAL A 70 8.61 -2.36 12.91
N ILE A 71 8.14 -3.17 13.87
CA ILE A 71 6.72 -3.53 13.98
C ILE A 71 5.85 -2.28 14.15
N PHE A 72 6.28 -1.32 14.97
CA PHE A 72 5.58 -0.06 15.15
C PHE A 72 5.48 0.73 13.84
N VAL A 73 6.56 0.83 13.07
CA VAL A 73 6.54 1.49 11.75
C VAL A 73 5.64 0.74 10.77
N ILE A 74 5.70 -0.59 10.72
CA ILE A 74 4.82 -1.43 9.89
C ILE A 74 3.36 -1.19 10.25
N LEU A 75 3.01 -1.15 11.54
CA LEU A 75 1.64 -0.89 11.99
C LEU A 75 1.16 0.51 11.61
N ILE A 76 2.00 1.54 11.70
CA ILE A 76 1.63 2.90 11.28
C ILE A 76 1.39 2.95 9.76
N VAL A 77 2.34 2.46 8.97
CA VAL A 77 2.22 2.45 7.51
C VAL A 77 1.02 1.59 7.08
N GLY A 78 0.83 0.44 7.71
CA GLY A 78 -0.28 -0.47 7.46
C GLY A 78 -1.63 0.15 7.79
N LEU A 79 -1.76 0.78 8.96
CA LEU A 79 -2.98 1.47 9.36
C LEU A 79 -3.30 2.64 8.42
N PHE A 80 -2.29 3.42 8.03
CA PHE A 80 -2.46 4.51 7.06
C PHE A 80 -2.89 4.00 5.69
N ALA A 81 -2.20 2.98 5.17
CA ALA A 81 -2.53 2.35 3.89
C ALA A 81 -3.95 1.78 3.91
N GLN A 82 -4.28 1.05 4.97
CA GLN A 82 -5.60 0.47 5.16
C GLN A 82 -6.68 1.56 5.20
N ALA A 83 -6.55 2.55 6.09
CA ALA A 83 -7.54 3.61 6.23
C ALA A 83 -7.74 4.42 4.94
N ALA A 84 -6.66 4.72 4.21
CA ALA A 84 -6.75 5.53 3.00
C ALA A 84 -7.17 4.73 1.76
N ASP A 85 -6.57 3.57 1.52
CA ASP A 85 -6.83 2.74 0.33
C ASP A 85 -8.22 2.08 0.41
N ALA A 86 -8.56 1.47 1.55
CA ALA A 86 -9.83 0.78 1.70
C ALA A 86 -11.02 1.74 1.68
N SER A 87 -10.90 2.93 2.30
CA SER A 87 -11.96 3.94 2.24
C SER A 87 -12.24 4.40 0.81
N ASN A 88 -11.20 4.63 0.02
CA ASN A 88 -11.34 5.01 -1.39
C ASN A 88 -11.92 3.84 -2.21
N TYR A 89 -11.47 2.62 -1.94
CA TYR A 89 -11.97 1.43 -2.64
C TYR A 89 -13.44 1.14 -2.33
N LEU A 90 -13.87 1.26 -1.07
CA LEU A 90 -15.27 1.13 -0.66
C LEU A 90 -16.15 2.22 -1.30
N THR A 91 -15.66 3.45 -1.34
CA THR A 91 -16.34 4.57 -2.02
C THR A 91 -16.50 4.28 -3.50
N TYR A 92 -15.46 3.77 -4.16
CA TYR A 92 -15.49 3.36 -5.56
C TYR A 92 -16.49 2.22 -5.80
N LEU A 93 -16.54 1.20 -4.93
CA LEU A 93 -17.51 0.11 -5.05
C LEU A 93 -18.97 0.56 -4.86
N HIS A 94 -19.19 1.59 -4.02
CA HIS A 94 -20.53 2.11 -3.75
C HIS A 94 -21.03 3.05 -4.86
N LEU A 95 -20.17 3.96 -5.32
CA LEU A 95 -20.53 5.01 -6.28
C LEU A 95 -20.28 4.61 -7.75
N GLY A 96 -19.42 3.62 -8.00
CA GLY A 96 -18.96 3.24 -9.34
C GLY A 96 -17.90 4.19 -9.92
N TYR A 97 -17.46 5.21 -9.18
CA TYR A 97 -16.43 6.16 -9.61
C TYR A 97 -15.60 6.67 -8.42
N VAL A 98 -14.47 7.30 -8.69
CA VAL A 98 -13.56 7.86 -7.68
C VAL A 98 -14.00 9.26 -7.29
N TRP A 99 -14.25 9.52 -6.00
CA TRP A 99 -14.61 10.85 -5.51
C TRP A 99 -13.50 11.44 -4.62
N PRO A 100 -13.01 12.67 -4.88
CA PRO A 100 -13.34 13.53 -6.03
C PRO A 100 -12.74 13.01 -7.34
N GLN A 101 -13.43 13.28 -8.46
CA GLN A 101 -13.01 12.92 -9.82
C GLN A 101 -11.93 13.88 -10.32
N THR A 102 -10.77 13.90 -9.66
CA THR A 102 -9.64 14.74 -10.07
C THR A 102 -8.43 13.86 -10.36
N THR A 103 -7.64 14.26 -11.37
CA THR A 103 -6.38 13.59 -11.72
C THR A 103 -5.44 13.48 -10.53
N ILE A 104 -5.38 14.54 -9.72
CA ILE A 104 -4.54 14.59 -8.52
C ILE A 104 -4.98 13.51 -7.52
N ASN A 105 -6.28 13.35 -7.27
CA ASN A 105 -6.79 12.33 -6.36
C ASN A 105 -6.47 10.91 -6.85
N CYS A 106 -6.55 10.67 -8.16
CA CYS A 106 -6.15 9.38 -8.73
C CYS A 106 -4.66 9.08 -8.52
N TYR A 107 -3.77 10.06 -8.75
CA TYR A 107 -2.34 9.87 -8.50
C TYR A 107 -2.01 9.71 -7.02
N VAL A 108 -2.67 10.46 -6.15
CA VAL A 108 -2.50 10.32 -4.70
C VAL A 108 -2.98 8.96 -4.24
N TRP A 109 -4.15 8.50 -4.70
CA TRP A 109 -4.66 7.18 -4.35
C TRP A 109 -3.72 6.07 -4.86
N TRP A 110 -3.26 6.17 -6.11
CA TRP A 110 -2.31 5.20 -6.66
C TRP A 110 -0.98 5.22 -5.91
N PHE A 111 -0.47 6.39 -5.53
CA PHE A 111 0.72 6.53 -4.71
C PHE A 111 0.51 5.86 -3.34
N ILE A 112 -0.59 6.14 -2.65
CA ILE A 112 -0.89 5.55 -1.35
C ILE A 112 -0.96 4.03 -1.45
N GLY A 113 -1.68 3.49 -2.43
CA GLY A 113 -1.77 2.05 -2.64
C GLY A 113 -0.41 1.45 -2.99
N ALA A 114 0.14 1.80 -4.15
CA ALA A 114 1.36 1.19 -4.66
C ALA A 114 2.57 1.40 -3.74
N ALA A 115 2.80 2.62 -3.25
CA ALA A 115 3.95 2.91 -2.41
C ALA A 115 3.82 2.24 -1.05
N SER A 116 2.65 2.28 -0.41
CA SER A 116 2.51 1.73 0.95
C SER A 116 2.58 0.21 0.97
N TYR A 117 1.94 -0.50 0.03
CA TYR A 117 2.03 -1.98 0.00
C TYR A 117 3.44 -2.47 -0.32
N ASN A 118 4.15 -1.80 -1.23
CA ASN A 118 5.54 -2.13 -1.52
C ASN A 118 6.46 -1.80 -0.33
N LEU A 119 6.25 -0.65 0.32
CA LEU A 119 6.98 -0.29 1.53
C LEU A 119 6.75 -1.31 2.65
N LEU A 120 5.52 -1.77 2.87
CA LEU A 120 5.20 -2.83 3.82
C LEU A 120 5.96 -4.12 3.49
N GLY A 121 5.96 -4.54 2.22
CA GLY A 121 6.74 -5.69 1.74
C GLY A 121 8.23 -5.55 2.04
N MET A 122 8.81 -4.39 1.72
CA MET A 122 10.23 -4.09 2.00
C MET A 122 10.54 -4.07 3.50
N LEU A 123 9.66 -3.48 4.33
CA LEU A 123 9.82 -3.46 5.79
C LEU A 123 9.70 -4.86 6.40
N MET A 124 8.81 -5.72 5.89
CA MET A 124 8.71 -7.12 6.32
C MET A 124 9.95 -7.93 5.94
N ALA A 125 10.46 -7.72 4.71
CA ALA A 125 11.72 -8.33 4.26
C ALA A 125 12.88 -7.86 5.14
N TRP A 126 12.98 -6.56 5.40
CA TRP A 126 13.98 -5.98 6.28
C TRP A 126 13.90 -6.56 7.70
N THR A 127 12.70 -6.65 8.28
CA THR A 127 12.47 -7.25 9.60
C THR A 127 12.98 -8.69 9.67
N SER A 128 12.80 -9.46 8.59
CA SER A 128 13.26 -10.85 8.49
C SER A 128 14.78 -10.94 8.46
N ILE A 129 15.43 -10.09 7.66
CA ILE A 129 16.89 -9.97 7.59
C ILE A 129 17.45 -9.53 8.96
N GLU A 130 16.83 -8.54 9.59
CA GLU A 130 17.24 -8.03 10.89
C GLU A 130 17.18 -9.13 11.96
N ARG A 131 16.07 -9.87 12.03
CA ARG A 131 15.92 -11.00 12.97
C ARG A 131 17.00 -12.05 12.74
N HIS A 132 17.32 -12.35 11.49
CA HIS A 132 18.40 -13.27 11.14
C HIS A 132 19.76 -12.75 11.67
N ILE A 133 20.10 -11.48 11.42
CA ILE A 133 21.34 -10.87 11.93
C ILE A 133 21.42 -10.92 13.46
N ILE A 134 20.32 -10.63 14.16
CA ILE A 134 20.27 -10.65 15.63
C ILE A 134 20.58 -12.05 16.18
N ILE A 135 19.98 -13.09 15.58
CA ILE A 135 20.16 -14.48 16.02
C ILE A 135 21.61 -14.94 15.81
N PHE A 136 22.18 -14.71 14.62
CA PHE A 136 23.52 -15.21 14.29
C PHE A 136 24.67 -14.31 14.78
N HIS A 137 24.41 -13.02 15.05
CA HIS A 137 25.46 -12.04 15.37
C HIS A 137 25.15 -11.16 16.59
N HIS A 138 24.52 -11.70 17.65
CA HIS A 138 24.11 -10.93 18.83
C HIS A 138 25.23 -10.03 19.42
N ARG A 139 26.49 -10.51 19.48
CA ARG A 139 27.64 -9.73 19.99
C ARG A 139 27.94 -8.47 19.19
N ARG A 140 27.60 -8.44 17.89
CA ARG A 140 27.87 -7.27 17.03
C ARG A 140 26.91 -6.11 17.29
N LEU A 141 25.81 -6.32 18.02
CA LEU A 141 24.80 -5.28 18.32
C LEU A 141 24.95 -4.65 19.71
N ASN A 142 25.98 -5.01 20.48
CA ASN A 142 26.12 -4.58 21.86
C ASN A 142 26.45 -3.08 22.03
N THR A 143 26.92 -2.39 20.99
CA THR A 143 27.23 -0.96 21.04
C THR A 143 26.18 -0.10 20.35
N GLN A 144 25.79 1.02 21.01
CA GLN A 144 24.77 1.94 20.49
C GLN A 144 25.06 2.45 19.07
N LYS A 145 26.34 2.75 18.76
CA LYS A 145 26.74 3.17 17.40
C LYS A 145 26.40 2.11 16.35
N LYS A 146 26.66 0.83 16.64
CA LYS A 146 26.35 -0.26 15.70
C LYS A 146 24.84 -0.46 15.55
N ARG A 147 24.06 -0.26 16.61
CA ARG A 147 22.59 -0.26 16.56
C ARG A 147 22.07 0.81 15.59
N ILE A 148 22.62 2.02 15.60
CA ILE A 148 22.26 3.07 14.65
C ILE A 148 22.52 2.65 13.20
N PHE A 149 23.73 2.15 12.92
CA PHE A 149 24.12 1.75 11.57
C PHE A 149 23.39 0.51 11.04
N ILE A 150 23.13 -0.48 11.88
CA ILE A 150 22.56 -1.76 11.44
C ILE A 150 21.03 -1.73 11.43
N HIS A 151 20.38 -0.98 12.32
CA HIS A 151 18.91 -0.98 12.43
C HIS A 151 18.27 0.29 11.88
N TYR A 152 18.67 1.46 12.37
CA TYR A 152 17.97 2.71 12.04
C TYR A 152 18.27 3.21 10.63
N ILE A 153 19.53 3.13 10.18
CA ILE A 153 19.91 3.59 8.82
C ILE A 153 19.17 2.79 7.72
N PRO A 154 19.16 1.44 7.73
CA PRO A 154 18.46 0.68 6.69
C PRO A 154 16.94 0.90 6.71
N LEU A 155 16.35 1.04 7.89
CA LEU A 155 14.93 1.33 8.04
C LEU A 155 14.57 2.69 7.43
N ILE A 156 15.32 3.75 7.78
CA ILE A 156 15.10 5.09 7.22
C ILE A 156 15.37 5.08 5.71
N SER A 157 16.44 4.42 5.28
CA SER A 157 16.80 4.29 3.86
C SER A 157 15.70 3.61 3.06
N THR A 158 15.10 2.54 3.60
CA THR A 158 14.01 1.80 2.95
C THR A 158 12.76 2.66 2.78
N VAL A 159 12.37 3.41 3.83
CA VAL A 159 11.22 4.33 3.77
C VAL A 159 11.48 5.45 2.75
N LEU A 160 12.64 6.10 2.81
CA LEU A 160 12.99 7.17 1.88
C LEU A 160 13.07 6.67 0.43
N TYR A 161 13.69 5.51 0.22
CA TYR A 161 13.81 4.89 -1.09
C TYR A 161 12.43 4.64 -1.71
N ALA A 162 11.52 4.00 -0.97
CA ALA A 162 10.16 3.73 -1.45
C ALA A 162 9.42 5.04 -1.79
N CYS A 163 9.44 6.03 -0.89
CA CYS A 163 8.78 7.31 -1.12
C CYS A 163 9.33 8.03 -2.36
N ILE A 164 10.66 8.17 -2.47
CA ILE A 164 11.30 8.87 -3.59
C ILE A 164 11.04 8.14 -4.91
N PHE A 165 11.22 6.82 -4.92
CA PHE A 165 10.99 6.00 -6.12
C PHE A 165 9.57 6.17 -6.64
N TYR A 166 8.57 6.01 -5.78
CA TYR A 166 7.17 6.13 -6.20
C TYR A 166 6.76 7.56 -6.54
N ILE A 167 7.34 8.58 -5.89
CA ILE A 167 7.14 9.98 -6.30
C ILE A 167 7.63 10.18 -7.73
N ILE A 168 8.84 9.70 -8.05
CA ILE A 168 9.42 9.85 -9.40
C ILE A 168 8.58 9.08 -10.42
N CYS A 169 8.29 7.80 -10.16
CA CYS A 169 7.56 6.96 -11.09
C CYS A 169 6.13 7.45 -11.37
N ILE A 170 5.40 7.91 -10.35
CA ILE A 170 3.99 8.30 -10.52
C ILE A 170 3.87 9.71 -11.08
N PHE A 171 4.63 10.68 -10.55
CA PHE A 171 4.43 12.09 -10.91
C PHE A 171 5.26 12.53 -12.13
N PHE A 172 6.42 11.91 -12.39
CA PHE A 172 7.32 12.36 -13.46
C PHE A 172 7.33 11.42 -14.67
N VAL A 173 7.13 10.11 -14.46
CA VAL A 173 7.17 9.10 -15.53
C VAL A 173 5.79 8.82 -16.14
N SER A 174 4.70 9.32 -15.54
CA SER A 174 3.36 9.25 -16.15
C SER A 174 3.27 10.16 -17.39
N CYS A 175 3.87 9.70 -18.49
CA CYS A 175 3.74 10.29 -19.81
C CYS A 175 2.29 10.16 -20.28
N GLN A 176 1.66 11.29 -20.65
CA GLN A 176 0.52 11.45 -21.57
C GLN A 176 -0.75 10.59 -21.38
N ASN A 177 -0.88 9.80 -20.31
CA ASN A 177 -2.08 9.01 -20.05
C ASN A 177 -3.14 9.91 -19.42
N THR A 178 -4.17 10.24 -20.18
CA THR A 178 -5.38 10.89 -19.64
C THR A 178 -6.15 9.86 -18.82
N PRO A 179 -6.44 10.11 -17.53
CA PRO A 179 -7.24 9.19 -16.72
C PRO A 179 -8.63 9.05 -17.35
N ASP A 180 -9.05 7.82 -17.66
CA ASP A 180 -10.42 7.54 -18.05
C ASP A 180 -11.27 7.30 -16.80
N TYR A 181 -12.22 8.20 -16.56
CA TYR A 181 -13.10 8.17 -15.39
C TYR A 181 -14.38 7.36 -15.62
N THR A 182 -14.58 6.80 -16.82
CA THR A 182 -15.87 6.29 -17.30
C THR A 182 -15.94 4.78 -17.55
N GLN A 183 -14.83 4.05 -17.41
CA GLN A 183 -14.83 2.62 -17.67
C GLN A 183 -15.19 1.80 -16.43
N LEU A 184 -16.38 1.18 -16.51
CA LEU A 184 -16.84 0.03 -15.71
C LEU A 184 -16.14 -1.26 -16.16
#